data_AF-A0A1V9W809-F1
#
_entry.id   AF-A0A1V9W809-F1
#
_cell.length_a   1.000
_cell.length_b   1.000
_cell.length_c   1.000
_cell.angle_alpha   90.00
_cell.angle_beta   90.00
_cell.angle_gamma   90.00
#
_symmetry.space_group_name_H-M   'P 1'
#
loop_
_entity.id
_entity.type
_entity.pdbx_description
1 polymer ?
#
loop_
_entity_poly.entity_id
_entity_poly.type
_entity_poly.pdbx_seq_one_letter_code
_entity_poly.pdbx_strand_id
1 'polypeptide(L)'
;MAKPISTKEGFKKKTVEDMKILNVYKPEYEPLIDIYSGLLYEYYLADKKHQNNNYQLESDTAAGGTKKSAITAAKENLRKDILSYSDRLCLNPKSNSVEPPKQGEKPANVFAQFMEVNKR
;
A
#
# COMPACT_ATOMS: atom_id res chain seq x y z
N MET A 1 10.69 0.22 -19.99
CA MET A 1 9.49 0.21 -19.13
C MET A 1 9.71 -0.83 -18.04
N ALA A 2 9.56 -0.47 -16.76
CA ALA A 2 9.74 -1.43 -15.67
C ALA A 2 8.70 -2.56 -15.78
N LYS A 3 9.14 -3.81 -15.65
CA LYS A 3 8.25 -4.98 -15.74
C LYS A 3 7.22 -4.89 -14.59
N PRO A 4 5.91 -5.08 -14.85
CA PRO A 4 4.91 -5.02 -13.80
C PRO A 4 5.17 -6.12 -12.77
N ILE A 5 5.06 -5.75 -11.49
CA ILE A 5 5.16 -6.68 -10.36
C ILE A 5 4.10 -7.77 -10.59
N SER A 6 4.57 -9.02 -10.66
CA SER A 6 3.74 -10.17 -11.06
C SER A 6 3.93 -11.38 -10.16
N THR A 7 4.66 -11.22 -9.05
CA THR A 7 4.92 -12.28 -8.07
C THR A 7 4.64 -11.76 -6.66
N LYS A 8 4.21 -12.65 -5.76
CA LYS A 8 4.01 -12.35 -4.34
C LYS A 8 5.26 -11.69 -3.73
N GLU A 9 6.43 -12.27 -3.99
CA GLU A 9 7.72 -11.73 -3.52
C GLU A 9 7.99 -10.30 -4.00
N GLY A 10 7.59 -9.98 -5.24
CA GLY A 10 7.70 -8.63 -5.76
C GLY A 10 6.81 -7.63 -5.01
N PHE A 11 5.57 -8.03 -4.69
CA PHE A 11 4.68 -7.22 -3.86
C PHE A 11 5.21 -7.07 -2.42
N LYS A 12 5.80 -8.12 -1.86
CA LYS A 12 6.44 -8.10 -0.55
C LYS A 12 7.60 -7.09 -0.53
N LYS A 13 8.53 -7.20 -1.48
CA LYS A 13 9.67 -6.26 -1.59
C LYS A 13 9.20 -4.81 -1.71
N LYS A 14 8.21 -4.55 -2.57
CA LYS A 14 7.66 -3.21 -2.74
C LYS A 14 7.02 -2.66 -1.46
N THR A 15 6.28 -3.51 -0.73
CA THR A 15 5.67 -3.15 0.55
C THR A 15 6.73 -2.79 1.58
N VAL A 16 7.80 -3.58 1.69
CA VAL A 16 8.92 -3.29 2.60
C VAL A 16 9.62 -1.97 2.22
N GLU A 17 9.85 -1.73 0.93
CA GLU A 17 10.41 -0.46 0.44
C GLU A 17 9.53 0.72 0.84
N ASP A 18 8.22 0.62 0.64
CA ASP A 18 7.27 1.68 0.99
C ASP A 18 7.24 1.94 2.49
N MET A 19 7.21 0.89 3.31
CA MET A 19 7.28 1.04 4.77
C MET A 19 8.60 1.67 5.24
N LYS A 20 9.71 1.40 4.54
CA LYS A 20 11.01 2.03 4.84
C LYS A 20 11.03 3.50 4.46
N ILE A 21 10.48 3.85 3.29
CA ILE A 21 10.34 5.25 2.83
C ILE A 21 9.50 6.06 3.81
N LEU A 22 8.43 5.45 4.33
CA LEU A 22 7.53 6.05 5.32
C LEU A 22 8.06 5.98 6.76
N ASN A 23 9.22 5.34 6.99
CA ASN A 23 9.83 5.13 8.30
C ASN A 23 8.93 4.42 9.33
N VAL A 24 8.11 3.48 8.86
CA VAL A 24 7.18 2.66 9.69
C VAL A 24 7.57 1.19 9.72
N TYR A 25 8.60 0.79 8.96
CA TYR A 25 9.05 -0.60 8.90
C TYR A 25 9.58 -1.09 10.25
N LYS A 26 9.07 -2.25 10.65
CA LYS A 26 9.47 -2.98 11.86
C LYS A 26 9.53 -4.48 11.55
N PRO A 27 10.55 -5.22 12.00
CA PRO A 27 10.64 -6.68 11.79
C PRO A 27 9.43 -7.45 12.32
N GLU A 28 8.78 -6.95 13.37
CA GLU A 28 7.58 -7.51 13.96
C GLU A 28 6.38 -7.52 13.00
N TYR A 29 6.42 -6.69 11.95
CA TYR A 29 5.41 -6.67 10.89
C TYR A 29 5.68 -7.67 9.76
N GLU A 30 6.79 -8.42 9.75
CA GLU A 30 7.08 -9.39 8.67
C GLU A 30 5.93 -10.38 8.39
N PRO A 31 5.26 -10.99 9.38
CA PRO A 31 4.09 -11.85 9.12
C PRO A 31 2.93 -11.08 8.47
N LEU A 32 2.70 -9.84 8.91
CA LEU A 32 1.63 -8.99 8.41
C LEU A 32 1.90 -8.52 6.97
N ILE A 33 3.16 -8.20 6.68
CA ILE A 33 3.66 -7.86 5.35
C ILE A 33 3.50 -9.06 4.40
N ASP A 34 3.78 -10.28 4.86
CA ASP A 34 3.62 -11.48 4.05
C ASP A 34 2.15 -11.71 3.66
N ILE A 35 1.22 -11.58 4.62
CA ILE A 35 -0.23 -11.67 4.36
C ILE A 35 -0.66 -10.58 3.38
N TYR A 36 -0.28 -9.32 3.63
CA TYR A 36 -0.63 -8.20 2.77
C TYR A 36 -0.11 -8.38 1.33
N SER A 37 1.13 -8.83 1.17
CA SER A 37 1.69 -9.14 -0.15
C SER A 37 0.96 -10.27 -0.87
N GLY A 38 0.43 -11.25 -0.12
CA GLY A 38 -0.44 -12.31 -0.62
C GLY A 38 -1.75 -11.74 -1.15
N LEU A 39 -2.41 -10.86 -0.39
CA LEU A 39 -3.66 -10.22 -0.80
C LEU A 39 -3.50 -9.37 -2.08
N LEU A 40 -2.40 -8.61 -2.17
CA LEU A 40 -2.08 -7.85 -3.38
C LEU A 40 -1.87 -8.76 -4.60
N TYR A 41 -1.18 -9.89 -4.41
CA TYR A 41 -0.95 -10.86 -5.46
C TYR A 41 -2.25 -11.55 -5.91
N GLU A 42 -3.10 -11.96 -4.97
CA GLU A 42 -4.42 -12.53 -5.25
C GLU A 42 -5.32 -11.55 -6.01
N TYR A 43 -5.32 -10.28 -5.60
CA TYR A 43 -6.04 -9.22 -6.31
C TYR A 43 -5.52 -9.05 -7.73
N TYR A 44 -4.20 -9.05 -7.94
CA TYR A 44 -3.60 -8.99 -9.27
C TYR A 44 -4.02 -10.15 -10.16
N LEU A 45 -4.04 -11.38 -9.63
CA LEU A 45 -4.50 -12.56 -10.37
C LEU A 45 -6.00 -12.48 -10.68
N ALA A 46 -6.81 -12.04 -9.73
CA ALA A 46 -8.25 -11.86 -9.92
C ALA A 46 -8.53 -10.79 -10.98
N ASP A 47 -7.76 -9.70 -11.00
CA ASP A 47 -7.89 -8.64 -12.01
C ASP A 47 -7.52 -9.14 -13.41
N LYS A 48 -6.43 -9.90 -13.55
CA LYS A 48 -6.07 -10.57 -14.80
C LYS A 48 -7.13 -11.53 -15.31
N LYS A 49 -7.72 -12.33 -14.41
CA LYS A 49 -8.84 -13.23 -14.77
C LYS A 49 -10.06 -12.42 -15.22
N HIS A 50 -10.34 -11.30 -14.56
CA HIS A 50 -11.44 -10.42 -14.92
C HIS A 50 -11.24 -9.77 -16.29
N GLN A 51 -10.01 -9.34 -16.58
CA GLN A 51 -9.61 -8.82 -17.90
C GLN A 51 -9.79 -9.87 -19.00
N ASN A 52 -9.35 -11.10 -18.75
CA ASN A 52 -9.51 -12.21 -19.68
C ASN A 52 -10.99 -12.58 -19.91
N ASN A 53 -11.86 -12.29 -18.94
CA ASN A 53 -13.31 -12.45 -19.07
C ASN A 53 -14.02 -11.16 -19.54
N ASN A 54 -13.32 -10.28 -20.27
CA ASN A 54 -13.85 -9.02 -20.80
C ASN A 54 -14.58 -8.14 -19.77
N TYR A 55 -14.10 -8.13 -18.52
CA TYR A 55 -14.70 -7.39 -17.41
C TYR A 55 -16.17 -7.73 -17.13
N GLN A 56 -16.55 -9.00 -17.35
CA GLN A 56 -17.91 -9.45 -17.12
C GLN A 56 -18.31 -9.32 -15.64
N LEU A 57 -19.18 -8.34 -15.38
CA LEU A 57 -19.64 -7.97 -14.03
C LEU A 57 -20.74 -8.90 -13.51
N GLU A 58 -21.51 -9.49 -14.42
CA GLU A 58 -22.68 -10.32 -14.14
C GLU A 58 -22.55 -11.69 -14.78
N SER A 59 -23.03 -12.71 -14.09
CA SER A 59 -23.11 -14.10 -14.56
C SER A 59 -24.57 -14.53 -14.55
N ASP A 60 -24.97 -15.23 -15.60
CA ASP A 60 -26.31 -15.78 -15.70
C ASP A 60 -26.50 -16.90 -14.67
N THR A 61 -27.70 -16.95 -14.09
CA THR A 61 -28.11 -18.03 -13.19
C THR A 61 -28.98 -19.02 -13.94
N ALA A 62 -28.94 -20.30 -13.52
CA ALA A 62 -29.77 -21.36 -14.10
C ALA A 62 -31.29 -21.08 -13.97
N ALA A 63 -31.69 -20.14 -13.10
CA ALA A 63 -33.07 -19.69 -12.91
C ALA A 63 -33.45 -18.46 -13.75
N GLY A 64 -32.59 -18.01 -14.68
CA GLY A 64 -32.89 -16.89 -15.60
C GLY A 64 -32.67 -15.48 -15.05
N GLY A 65 -32.06 -15.33 -13.87
CA GLY A 65 -31.64 -14.03 -13.34
C GLY A 65 -30.14 -13.77 -13.52
N THR A 66 -29.70 -12.52 -13.45
CA THR A 66 -28.28 -12.17 -13.39
C THR A 66 -27.81 -12.03 -11.95
N LYS A 67 -26.60 -12.52 -11.65
CA LYS A 67 -25.94 -12.32 -10.35
C LYS A 67 -24.55 -11.74 -10.55
N LYS A 68 -24.05 -10.99 -9.57
CA LYS A 68 -22.66 -10.50 -9.57
C LYS A 68 -21.70 -11.66 -9.80
N SER A 69 -20.78 -11.48 -10.75
CA SER A 69 -19.72 -12.44 -11.02
C SER A 69 -18.92 -12.72 -9.75
N ALA A 70 -18.61 -13.99 -9.51
CA ALA A 70 -17.84 -14.41 -8.34
C ALA A 70 -16.49 -13.68 -8.26
N ILE A 71 -15.89 -13.36 -9.41
CA ILE A 71 -14.62 -12.61 -9.51
C ILE A 71 -14.81 -11.17 -9.01
N THR A 72 -15.91 -10.52 -9.38
CA THR A 72 -16.22 -9.15 -8.94
C THR A 72 -16.47 -9.09 -7.44
N ALA A 73 -17.24 -10.05 -6.90
CA ALA A 73 -17.47 -10.16 -5.47
C ALA A 73 -16.16 -10.42 -4.69
N ALA A 74 -15.31 -11.32 -5.17
CA ALA A 74 -14.00 -11.58 -4.57
C ALA A 74 -13.10 -10.34 -4.56
N LYS A 75 -13.05 -9.59 -5.67
CA LYS A 75 -12.28 -8.34 -5.77
C LYS A 75 -12.77 -7.26 -4.79
N GLU A 76 -14.08 -7.17 -4.56
CA GLU A 76 -14.63 -6.22 -3.58
C GLU A 76 -14.20 -6.55 -2.14
N ASN A 77 -14.21 -7.84 -1.78
CA ASN A 77 -13.72 -8.27 -0.46
C ASN A 77 -12.22 -8.04 -0.31
N LEU A 78 -11.42 -8.44 -1.31
CA LEU A 78 -9.98 -8.20 -1.31
C LEU A 78 -9.63 -6.72 -1.18
N ARG A 79 -10.40 -5.81 -1.78
CA ARG A 79 -10.18 -4.36 -1.61
C ARG A 79 -10.37 -3.89 -0.17
N LYS A 80 -11.37 -4.43 0.54
CA LYS A 80 -11.61 -4.11 1.96
C LYS A 80 -10.48 -4.64 2.84
N ASP A 81 -10.05 -5.87 2.58
CA ASP A 81 -8.94 -6.48 3.32
C ASP A 81 -7.63 -5.72 3.07
N ILE A 82 -7.28 -5.46 1.80
CA ILE A 82 -6.11 -4.65 1.41
C ILE A 82 -6.12 -3.31 2.13
N LEU A 83 -7.26 -2.59 2.15
CA LEU A 83 -7.37 -1.32 2.86
C LEU A 83 -7.09 -1.49 4.37
N SER A 84 -7.70 -2.49 5.01
CA SER A 84 -7.51 -2.76 6.44
C SER A 84 -6.05 -3.09 6.80
N TYR A 85 -5.39 -3.94 6.01
CA TYR A 85 -3.99 -4.30 6.23
C TYR A 85 -3.03 -3.14 5.88
N SER A 86 -3.35 -2.33 4.87
CA SER A 86 -2.61 -1.12 4.53
C SER A 86 -2.62 -0.11 5.68
N ASP A 87 -3.78 0.07 6.33
CA ASP A 87 -3.91 0.94 7.50
C ASP A 87 -3.11 0.40 8.70
N ARG A 88 -3.12 -0.92 8.94
CA ARG A 88 -2.33 -1.57 10.01
C ARG A 88 -0.81 -1.48 9.77
N LEU A 89 -0.39 -1.46 8.51
CA LEU A 89 1.02 -1.29 8.12
C LEU A 89 1.44 0.19 8.02
N CYS A 90 0.54 1.13 8.36
CA CYS A 90 0.77 2.57 8.28
C CYS A 90 1.21 3.06 6.89
N LEU A 91 0.75 2.40 5.83
CA LEU A 91 1.10 2.76 4.44
C LEU A 91 0.29 3.97 3.92
N ASN A 92 -0.78 4.35 4.62
CA ASN A 92 -1.68 5.42 4.21
C ASN A 92 -1.40 6.71 5.00
N PRO A 93 -1.57 7.90 4.39
CA PRO A 93 -1.40 9.17 5.10
C PRO A 93 -2.40 9.33 6.27
N LYS A 94 -3.56 8.65 6.21
CA LYS A 94 -4.53 8.61 7.31
C LYS A 94 -4.01 7.85 8.55
N SER A 95 -3.17 6.85 8.36
CA SER A 95 -2.55 6.06 9.43
C SER A 95 -1.26 6.69 9.96
N ASN A 96 -0.64 7.60 9.19
CA ASN A 96 0.52 8.36 9.64
C ASN A 96 0.08 9.57 10.48
N SER A 97 -0.24 9.34 11.74
CA SER A 97 -0.18 10.38 12.79
C SER A 97 1.26 10.61 13.29
N VAL A 98 2.25 10.09 12.55
CA VAL A 98 3.67 10.28 12.85
C VAL A 98 3.97 11.76 12.61
N GLU A 99 4.08 12.52 13.70
CA GLU A 99 4.75 13.84 13.67
C GLU A 99 6.00 13.70 12.79
N PRO A 100 6.26 14.64 11.87
CA PRO A 100 7.48 14.59 11.07
C PRO A 100 8.65 14.33 12.02
N PRO A 101 9.61 13.46 11.66
CA PRO A 101 10.74 13.17 12.53
C PRO A 101 11.27 14.51 13.00
N LYS A 102 11.29 14.74 14.32
CA LYS A 102 11.91 15.92 14.92
C LYS A 102 13.30 15.95 14.30
N GLN A 103 13.48 16.82 13.31
CA GLN A 103 14.77 17.02 12.68
C GLN A 103 15.64 17.42 13.86
N GLY A 104 16.56 16.52 14.24
CA GLY A 104 17.53 16.78 15.28
C GLY A 104 18.06 18.18 15.05
N GLU A 105 17.98 18.99 16.11
CA GLU A 105 18.35 20.39 16.21
C GLU A 105 19.29 20.81 15.07
N LYS A 106 18.70 21.30 13.96
CA LYS A 106 19.48 22.07 13.01
C LYS A 106 19.88 23.33 13.76
N PRO A 107 21.18 23.64 13.90
CA PRO A 107 21.58 24.87 14.56
C PRO A 107 20.84 26.02 13.89
N ALA A 108 20.30 26.91 14.73
CA ALA A 108 19.49 28.04 14.35
C ALA A 108 20.06 28.67 13.07
N ASN A 109 19.19 28.75 12.05
CA ASN A 109 19.37 29.36 10.74
C ASN A 109 20.71 30.08 10.53
N VAL A 110 21.37 29.83 9.40
CA VAL A 110 22.57 30.55 8.90
C VAL A 110 22.49 32.08 9.10
N PHE A 111 21.28 32.64 9.09
CA PHE A 111 20.99 34.03 9.42
C PHE A 111 21.31 34.43 10.88
N ALA A 112 21.01 33.60 11.88
CA ALA A 112 21.37 33.81 13.28
C ALA A 112 22.90 33.84 13.46
N GLN A 113 23.61 32.93 12.78
CA GLN A 113 25.07 32.93 12.76
C GLN A 113 25.65 34.18 12.08
N PHE A 114 25.02 34.67 11.01
CA PHE A 114 25.40 35.93 10.35
C PHE A 114 25.18 37.17 11.24
N MET A 115 24.12 37.17 12.05
CA MET A 115 23.80 38.26 12.98
C MET A 115 24.74 38.30 14.20
N GLU A 116 25.28 37.17 14.63
CA GLU A 116 26.30 37.12 15.70
C GLU A 116 27.67 37.60 15.22
N VAL A 117 28.07 37.24 14.00
CA VAL A 117 29.37 37.65 13.43
C VAL A 117 29.44 39.16 13.15
N ASN A 118 28.31 39.79 12.81
CA ASN A 118 28.24 41.22 12.49
C ASN A 118 27.82 42.12 13.67
N LYS A 119 27.92 41.62 14.92
CA LYS A 119 27.54 42.36 16.12
C LYS A 119 28.67 43.24 16.72
N ARG A 120 29.67 43.62 15.93
CA ARG A 120 30.77 44.51 16.32
C ARG A 120 30.66 45.87 15.66
#